data_AF-A0A0D0AE35-F1
#
_entry.id   AF-A0A0D0AE35-F1
#
_cell.length_a   1.000
_cell.length_b   1.000
_cell.length_c   1.000
_cell.angle_alpha   90.00
_cell.angle_beta   90.00
_cell.angle_gamma   90.00
#
_symmetry.space_group_name_H-M   'P 1'
#
loop_
_entity.id
_entity.type
_entity.pdbx_description
1 polymer ?
#
loop_
_entity_poly.entity_id
_entity_poly.type
_entity_poly.pdbx_seq_one_letter_code
_entity_poly.pdbx_strand_id
1 'polypeptide(L)'
;MMPRSSHKKLTFAKKQYFTRDVSRRGGWTCNICNPRRANRLHFKTMEAAVQHENTSPEHAQHISEGEWWKPRNDDAWVAFEQPPLTSDGLRTWEMQTHVDHVFDLVPFWIRGVDAAERGEVLRMEEFLQLMEDDGGWRTSDEVWGMLGAWRKPNHEVGSDGWGRKDDVSVPKAAGTDLTSDNQDKGWGIVEEWAVSPTNSSSSNQRQNSGGTHPFVDDIALQEAADEDRRRRMHHFFEMPTEQKVLKIQEMIRYLHAHPA
;
A
#
# COMPACT_ATOMS: atom_id res chain seq x y z
N MET A 1 32.01 -55.25 -37.89
CA MET A 1 31.57 -54.83 -36.53
C MET A 1 31.09 -53.39 -36.63
N MET A 2 29.78 -53.14 -36.52
CA MET A 2 29.24 -51.77 -36.52
C MET A 2 29.50 -51.12 -35.16
N PRO A 3 30.08 -49.92 -35.09
CA PRO A 3 30.26 -49.22 -33.83
C PRO A 3 28.88 -48.97 -33.21
N ARG A 4 28.65 -49.49 -32.01
CA ARG A 4 27.48 -49.15 -31.21
C ARG A 4 27.54 -47.65 -30.92
N SER A 5 26.68 -46.89 -31.59
CA SER A 5 26.53 -45.47 -31.33
C SER A 5 26.08 -45.31 -29.88
N SER A 6 26.96 -44.74 -29.06
CA SER A 6 26.65 -44.41 -27.68
C SER A 6 25.65 -43.25 -27.70
N HIS A 7 24.37 -43.58 -27.56
CA HIS A 7 23.31 -42.57 -27.44
C HIS A 7 23.54 -41.79 -26.15
N LYS A 8 24.10 -40.58 -26.28
CA LYS A 8 24.21 -39.63 -25.17
C LYS A 8 22.79 -39.38 -24.65
N LYS A 9 22.56 -39.67 -23.37
CA LYS A 9 21.28 -39.36 -22.72
C LYS A 9 21.08 -37.85 -22.76
N LEU A 10 20.04 -37.40 -23.43
CA LEU A 10 19.64 -35.99 -23.44
C LEU A 10 19.09 -35.64 -22.06
N THR A 11 19.57 -34.55 -21.49
CA THR A 11 19.13 -34.03 -20.18
C THR A 11 19.06 -32.51 -20.24
N PHE A 12 18.03 -31.93 -19.65
CA PHE A 12 17.93 -30.48 -19.48
C PHE A 12 19.03 -29.95 -18.56
N ALA A 13 19.53 -28.75 -18.84
CA ALA A 13 20.46 -28.05 -17.95
C ALA A 13 19.74 -27.55 -16.69
N LYS A 14 18.52 -27.04 -16.85
CA LYS A 14 17.67 -26.50 -15.77
C LYS A 14 16.29 -27.17 -15.78
N LYS A 15 16.23 -28.39 -15.25
CA LYS A 15 15.01 -29.24 -15.22
C LYS A 15 13.77 -28.55 -14.62
N GLN A 16 13.95 -27.64 -13.67
CA GLN A 16 12.85 -26.92 -12.98
C GLN A 16 11.99 -26.05 -13.91
N TYR A 17 12.50 -25.71 -15.10
CA TYR A 17 11.77 -24.87 -16.05
C TYR A 17 10.92 -25.66 -17.05
N PHE A 18 10.99 -26.99 -16.99
CA PHE A 18 10.27 -27.87 -17.89
C PHE A 18 9.36 -28.83 -17.11
N THR A 19 8.07 -28.81 -17.43
CA THR A 19 7.10 -29.74 -16.88
C THR A 19 6.75 -30.77 -17.94
N ARG A 20 6.80 -32.06 -17.58
CA ARG A 20 6.31 -33.13 -18.44
C ARG A 20 4.78 -33.12 -18.42
N ASP A 21 4.18 -32.91 -19.58
CA ASP A 21 2.74 -32.90 -19.76
C ASP A 21 2.23 -34.33 -19.90
N VAL A 22 1.59 -34.83 -18.84
CA VAL A 22 1.03 -36.19 -18.78
C VAL A 22 -0.25 -36.30 -19.62
N SER A 23 -0.94 -35.18 -19.86
CA SER A 23 -2.24 -35.17 -20.54
C SER A 23 -2.13 -35.37 -22.06
N ARG A 24 -1.00 -34.99 -22.67
CA ARG A 24 -0.79 -35.00 -24.13
C ARG A 24 0.38 -35.88 -24.57
N ARG A 25 0.22 -37.20 -24.46
CA ARG A 25 1.18 -38.22 -24.94
C ARG A 25 2.64 -38.01 -24.48
N GLY A 26 2.83 -37.45 -23.28
CA GLY A 26 4.15 -37.34 -22.66
C GLY A 26 5.07 -36.26 -23.25
N GLY A 27 4.50 -35.16 -23.76
CA GLY A 27 5.26 -33.98 -24.19
C GLY A 27 5.87 -33.18 -23.04
N TRP A 28 6.54 -32.08 -23.38
CA TRP A 28 7.18 -31.16 -22.43
C TRP A 28 6.65 -29.74 -22.64
N THR A 29 6.57 -28.98 -21.56
CA THR A 29 6.17 -27.56 -21.61
C THR A 29 7.20 -26.73 -20.86
N CYS A 30 7.52 -25.55 -21.41
CA CYS A 30 8.40 -24.58 -20.75
C CYS A 30 7.54 -23.68 -19.85
N ASN A 31 7.84 -23.66 -18.55
CA ASN A 31 7.09 -22.87 -17.56
C ASN A 31 7.44 -21.37 -17.65
N ILE A 32 8.63 -21.05 -18.18
CA ILE A 32 9.15 -19.68 -18.29
C ILE A 32 8.68 -19.01 -19.58
N CYS A 33 8.73 -19.74 -20.69
CA CYS A 33 8.33 -19.21 -21.98
C CYS A 33 6.81 -19.36 -22.12
N ASN A 34 6.11 -18.32 -21.64
CA ASN A 34 4.69 -18.00 -21.80
C ASN A 34 3.77 -18.33 -20.59
N PRO A 35 3.84 -17.56 -19.49
CA PRO A 35 2.97 -17.75 -18.34
C PRO A 35 1.54 -17.18 -18.49
N ARG A 36 1.30 -16.24 -19.43
CA ARG A 36 0.07 -15.42 -19.45
C ARG A 36 -0.83 -15.54 -20.68
N ARG A 37 -0.52 -16.38 -21.68
CA ARG A 37 -1.39 -16.58 -22.85
C ARG A 37 -1.83 -18.03 -22.93
N ALA A 38 -3.06 -18.25 -23.41
CA ALA A 38 -3.72 -19.56 -23.55
C ALA A 38 -2.94 -20.63 -24.34
N ASN A 39 -1.78 -20.29 -24.91
CA ASN A 39 -0.93 -21.14 -25.72
C ASN A 39 0.45 -21.35 -25.05
N ARG A 40 0.49 -22.18 -24.00
CA ARG A 40 1.77 -22.69 -23.46
C ARG A 40 2.55 -23.38 -24.58
N LEU A 41 3.84 -23.07 -24.70
CA LEU A 41 4.71 -23.73 -25.68
C LEU A 41 4.85 -25.21 -25.31
N HIS A 42 4.30 -26.06 -26.17
CA HIS A 42 4.28 -27.52 -26.00
C HIS A 42 5.20 -28.19 -27.01
N PHE A 43 6.13 -28.98 -26.51
CA PHE A 43 7.10 -29.75 -27.28
C PHE A 43 6.72 -31.23 -27.24
N LYS A 44 6.55 -31.84 -28.41
CA LYS A 44 6.16 -33.26 -28.52
C LYS A 44 7.25 -34.22 -28.06
N THR A 45 8.52 -33.83 -28.18
CA THR A 45 9.68 -34.67 -27.84
C THR A 45 10.62 -33.95 -26.88
N MET A 46 11.38 -34.73 -26.09
CA MET A 46 12.39 -34.18 -25.18
C MET A 46 13.50 -33.45 -25.94
N GLU A 47 13.89 -33.96 -27.12
CA GLU A 47 14.86 -33.34 -28.02
C GLU A 47 14.49 -31.90 -28.39
N ALA A 48 13.22 -31.68 -28.77
CA ALA A 48 12.74 -30.34 -29.13
C ALA A 48 12.75 -29.38 -27.92
N ALA A 49 12.43 -29.88 -26.73
CA ALA A 49 12.47 -29.08 -25.51
C ALA A 49 13.91 -28.72 -25.09
N VAL A 50 14.86 -29.67 -25.19
CA VAL A 50 16.29 -29.42 -24.94
C VAL A 50 16.87 -28.48 -26.00
N GLN A 51 16.45 -28.60 -27.25
CA GLN A 51 16.85 -27.65 -28.29
C GLN A 51 16.34 -26.25 -27.97
N HIS A 52 15.07 -26.10 -27.57
CA HIS A 52 14.52 -24.82 -27.12
C HIS A 52 15.31 -24.21 -25.96
N GLU A 53 15.68 -25.01 -24.95
CA GLU A 53 16.53 -24.56 -23.83
C GLU A 53 17.86 -23.96 -24.31
N ASN A 54 18.49 -24.58 -25.32
CA ASN A 54 19.82 -24.19 -25.78
C ASN A 54 19.81 -23.08 -26.84
N THR A 55 18.74 -22.96 -27.63
CA THR A 55 18.74 -22.09 -28.82
C THR A 55 17.79 -20.90 -28.73
N SER A 56 16.87 -20.86 -27.76
CA SER A 56 15.89 -19.78 -27.67
C SER A 56 16.46 -18.57 -26.90
N PRO A 57 16.63 -17.40 -27.54
CA PRO A 57 17.08 -16.19 -26.85
C PRO A 57 16.04 -15.67 -25.86
N GLU A 58 14.75 -15.79 -26.17
CA GLU A 58 13.65 -15.44 -25.26
C GLU A 58 13.67 -16.29 -23.99
N HIS A 59 13.99 -17.58 -24.11
CA HIS A 59 14.16 -18.45 -22.96
C HIS A 59 15.31 -18.01 -22.07
N ALA A 60 16.47 -17.71 -22.68
CA ALA A 60 17.63 -17.20 -21.94
C ALA A 60 17.33 -15.84 -21.26
N GLN A 61 16.64 -14.94 -21.96
CA GLN A 61 16.21 -13.66 -21.41
C GLN A 61 15.27 -13.84 -20.22
N HIS A 62 14.19 -14.62 -20.36
CA HIS A 62 13.26 -14.84 -19.26
C HIS A 62 13.89 -15.62 -18.08
N ILE A 63 14.88 -16.48 -18.34
CA ILE A 63 15.68 -17.10 -17.27
C ILE A 63 16.46 -16.03 -16.53
N SER A 64 17.13 -15.11 -17.24
CA SER A 64 17.89 -14.03 -16.61
C SER A 64 16.97 -13.09 -15.83
N GLU A 65 15.78 -12.79 -16.36
CA GLU A 65 14.72 -12.00 -15.72
C GLU A 65 14.01 -12.73 -14.56
N GLY A 66 14.04 -14.06 -14.53
CA GLY A 66 13.52 -14.84 -13.41
C GLY A 66 14.57 -15.06 -12.31
N GLU A 67 15.85 -15.14 -12.68
CA GLU A 67 16.94 -15.47 -11.76
C GLU A 67 17.50 -14.25 -11.02
N TRP A 68 17.38 -13.03 -11.55
CA TRP A 68 17.83 -11.85 -10.79
C TRP A 68 17.02 -11.57 -9.53
N TRP A 69 15.76 -12.00 -9.50
CA TRP A 69 14.90 -11.92 -8.32
C TRP A 69 15.00 -13.13 -7.40
N LYS A 70 15.57 -14.25 -7.87
CA LYS A 70 15.78 -15.41 -7.00
C LYS A 70 17.00 -15.10 -6.13
N PRO A 71 16.81 -14.89 -4.81
CA PRO A 71 17.95 -14.74 -3.93
C PRO A 71 18.80 -15.99 -4.07
N ARG A 72 20.10 -15.76 -4.20
CA ARG A 72 21.08 -16.76 -4.64
C ARG A 72 21.18 -17.97 -3.69
N ASN A 73 20.58 -17.89 -2.51
CA ASN A 73 20.33 -18.97 -1.55
C ASN A 73 18.96 -18.76 -0.90
N ASP A 74 18.16 -19.82 -0.74
CA ASP A 74 16.91 -19.77 0.03
C ASP A 74 17.16 -19.40 1.51
N ASP A 75 18.37 -19.65 2.01
CA ASP A 75 18.84 -19.21 3.33
C ASP A 75 19.25 -17.72 3.39
N ALA A 76 19.35 -17.02 2.24
CA ALA A 76 19.74 -15.62 2.21
C ALA A 76 18.64 -14.67 2.70
N TRP A 77 17.37 -15.08 2.69
CA TRP A 77 16.29 -14.28 3.30
C TRP A 77 16.39 -14.17 4.82
N VAL A 78 17.07 -15.12 5.48
CA VAL A 78 17.26 -15.12 6.93
C VAL A 78 18.50 -14.29 7.32
N ALA A 79 19.38 -13.99 6.36
CA ALA A 79 20.67 -13.35 6.62
C ALA A 79 20.96 -12.12 5.73
N PHE A 80 19.93 -11.52 5.10
CA PHE A 80 20.00 -10.07 4.95
C PHE A 80 19.77 -9.50 6.35
N GLU A 81 20.87 -9.33 7.08
CA GLU A 81 20.98 -8.15 7.93
C GLU A 81 20.67 -6.99 6.99
N GLN A 82 19.39 -6.60 6.91
CA GLN A 82 19.04 -5.27 6.45
C GLN A 82 19.93 -4.39 7.32
N PRO A 83 20.90 -3.65 6.72
CA PRO A 83 21.70 -2.73 7.49
C PRO A 83 20.69 -1.95 8.33
N PRO A 84 20.80 -1.92 9.67
CA PRO A 84 19.79 -1.33 10.52
C PRO A 84 19.43 0.00 9.89
N LEU A 85 18.20 0.10 9.36
CA LEU A 85 17.80 1.23 8.55
C LEU A 85 18.11 2.44 9.41
N THR A 86 19.08 3.24 8.96
CA THR A 86 19.36 4.50 9.62
C THR A 86 18.05 5.28 9.67
N SER A 87 17.88 6.18 10.63
CA SER A 87 16.69 7.04 10.69
C SER A 87 16.35 7.66 9.33
N ASP A 88 17.37 8.00 8.55
CA ASP A 88 17.23 8.52 7.19
C ASP A 88 16.75 7.47 6.17
N GLY A 89 17.22 6.23 6.29
CA GLY A 89 16.74 5.11 5.47
C GLY A 89 15.28 4.76 5.72
N LEU A 90 14.87 4.76 7.00
CA LEU A 90 13.47 4.59 7.40
C LEU A 90 12.60 5.71 6.84
N ARG A 91 13.03 6.96 6.97
CA ARG A 91 12.32 8.12 6.44
C ARG A 91 12.20 8.10 4.91
N THR A 92 13.26 7.64 4.22
CA THR A 92 13.24 7.52 2.76
C THR A 92 12.28 6.43 2.30
N TRP A 93 12.27 5.30 3.00
CA TRP A 93 11.35 4.19 2.72
C TRP A 93 9.90 4.55 3.04
N GLU A 94 9.64 5.22 4.16
CA GLU A 94 8.33 5.78 4.51
C GLU A 94 7.88 6.79 3.45
N MET A 95 8.76 7.69 3.01
CA MET A 95 8.42 8.66 1.97
C MET A 95 8.10 7.97 0.63
N GLN A 96 8.81 6.89 0.29
CA GLN A 96 8.59 6.16 -0.95
C GLN A 96 7.28 5.37 -0.93
N THR A 97 7.01 4.63 0.15
CA THR A 97 5.74 3.93 0.36
C THR A 97 4.55 4.89 0.48
N HIS A 98 4.75 6.06 1.10
CA HIS A 98 3.73 7.09 1.19
C HIS A 98 3.38 7.66 -0.19
N VAL A 99 4.38 7.95 -1.03
CA VAL A 99 4.14 8.42 -2.41
C VAL A 99 3.35 7.38 -3.21
N ASP A 100 3.68 6.10 -3.08
CA ASP A 100 2.96 5.03 -3.78
C ASP A 100 1.50 4.93 -3.32
N HIS A 101 1.22 5.01 -2.01
CA HIS A 101 -0.16 4.96 -1.49
C HIS A 101 -0.99 6.23 -1.76
N VAL A 102 -0.34 7.40 -1.88
CA VAL A 102 -1.02 8.67 -2.18
C VAL A 102 -1.70 8.63 -3.54
N PHE A 103 -1.12 7.93 -4.54
CA PHE A 103 -1.74 7.80 -5.86
C PHE A 103 -3.08 7.05 -5.83
N ASP A 104 -3.25 6.12 -4.89
CA ASP A 104 -4.50 5.36 -4.76
C ASP A 104 -5.51 6.09 -3.86
N LEU A 105 -5.04 6.81 -2.83
CA LEU A 105 -5.91 7.51 -1.89
C LEU A 105 -6.45 8.83 -2.46
N VAL A 106 -5.66 9.63 -3.18
CA VAL A 106 -6.11 10.95 -3.68
C VAL A 106 -7.37 10.86 -4.56
N PRO A 107 -7.48 9.93 -5.52
CA PRO A 107 -8.70 9.75 -6.29
C PRO A 107 -9.92 9.34 -5.43
N PHE A 108 -9.72 8.53 -4.38
CA PHE A 108 -10.78 8.21 -3.40
C PHE A 108 -11.30 9.49 -2.75
N TRP A 109 -10.40 10.34 -2.24
CA TRP A 109 -10.77 11.59 -1.56
C TRP A 109 -11.55 12.54 -2.47
N ILE A 110 -11.10 12.74 -3.72
CA ILE A 110 -11.81 13.57 -4.71
C ILE A 110 -13.25 13.08 -4.90
N ARG A 111 -13.45 11.76 -5.04
CA ARG A 111 -14.79 11.18 -5.17
C ARG A 111 -15.62 11.24 -3.89
N GLY A 112 -14.97 11.16 -2.72
CA GLY A 112 -15.63 11.36 -1.43
C GLY A 112 -16.21 12.77 -1.32
N VAL A 113 -15.49 13.77 -1.82
CA VAL A 113 -16.01 15.15 -1.92
C VAL A 113 -17.19 15.22 -2.89
N ASP A 114 -17.07 14.68 -4.10
CA ASP A 114 -18.17 14.65 -5.07
C ASP A 114 -19.42 13.92 -4.54
N ALA A 115 -19.23 12.84 -3.78
CA ALA A 115 -20.30 12.07 -3.15
C ALA A 115 -20.98 12.87 -2.04
N ALA A 116 -20.19 13.53 -1.18
CA ALA A 116 -20.71 14.39 -0.13
C ALA A 116 -21.54 15.56 -0.71
N GLU A 117 -21.14 16.14 -1.84
CA GLU A 117 -21.92 17.16 -2.56
C GLU A 117 -23.28 16.64 -3.05
N ARG A 118 -23.39 15.34 -3.34
CA ARG A 118 -24.65 14.67 -3.70
C ARG A 118 -25.46 14.19 -2.49
N GLY A 119 -24.94 14.34 -1.26
CA GLY A 119 -25.53 13.78 -0.05
C GLY A 119 -25.29 12.28 0.14
N GLU A 120 -24.33 11.70 -0.58
CA GLU A 120 -23.88 10.31 -0.43
C GLU A 120 -22.68 10.25 0.52
N VAL A 121 -22.61 9.21 1.36
CA VAL A 121 -21.47 8.98 2.25
C VAL A 121 -20.66 7.81 1.70
N LEU A 122 -19.46 8.10 1.22
CA LEU A 122 -18.53 7.09 0.72
C LEU A 122 -17.66 6.59 1.88
N ARG A 123 -17.76 5.30 2.20
CA ARG A 123 -17.04 4.71 3.34
C ARG A 123 -15.65 4.27 2.92
N MET A 124 -14.63 4.72 3.65
CA MET A 124 -13.23 4.32 3.42
C MET A 124 -13.07 2.81 3.62
N GLU A 125 -13.79 2.23 4.58
CA GLU A 125 -13.69 0.80 4.89
C GLU A 125 -14.11 -0.07 3.69
N GLU A 126 -15.17 0.31 2.97
CA GLU A 126 -15.65 -0.41 1.79
C GLU A 126 -14.65 -0.34 0.63
N PHE A 127 -13.94 0.78 0.49
CA PHE A 127 -12.90 0.95 -0.51
C PHE A 127 -11.67 0.11 -0.21
N LEU A 128 -11.18 0.12 1.04
CA LEU A 128 -10.04 -0.70 1.46
C LEU A 128 -10.35 -2.19 1.32
N GLN A 129 -11.54 -2.62 1.74
CA GLN A 129 -12.00 -4.01 1.59
C GLN A 129 -12.05 -4.44 0.12
N LEU A 130 -12.55 -3.58 -0.78
CA LEU A 130 -12.58 -3.86 -2.22
C LEU A 130 -11.16 -4.01 -2.80
N MET A 131 -10.20 -3.20 -2.37
CA MET A 131 -8.81 -3.35 -2.79
C MET A 131 -8.16 -4.64 -2.29
N GLU A 132 -8.51 -5.10 -1.09
CA GLU A 132 -8.02 -6.36 -0.54
C GLU A 132 -8.64 -7.58 -1.25
N ASP A 133 -9.95 -7.57 -1.51
CA ASP A 133 -10.69 -8.69 -2.09
C ASP A 133 -10.30 -8.99 -3.55
N ASP A 134 -9.89 -7.98 -4.34
CA ASP A 134 -9.54 -8.14 -5.76
C ASP A 134 -8.09 -8.62 -6.03
N GLY A 135 -7.41 -9.09 -4.97
CA GLY A 135 -6.10 -9.73 -5.05
C GLY A 135 -4.92 -8.77 -4.90
N GLY A 136 -5.12 -7.67 -4.16
CA GLY A 136 -4.11 -6.67 -3.82
C GLY A 136 -4.09 -5.46 -4.76
N TRP A 137 -3.21 -4.50 -4.44
CA TRP A 137 -3.00 -3.22 -5.12
C TRP A 137 -2.82 -3.39 -6.64
N ARG A 138 -3.93 -3.44 -7.37
CA ARG A 138 -3.93 -3.39 -8.82
C ARG A 138 -3.52 -1.98 -9.24
N THR A 139 -3.06 -1.84 -10.48
CA THR A 139 -2.91 -0.52 -11.10
C THR A 139 -4.23 0.23 -10.94
N SER A 140 -4.17 1.42 -10.34
CA SER A 140 -5.31 2.27 -9.98
C SER A 140 -6.42 2.27 -11.05
N ASP A 141 -6.07 2.32 -12.34
CA ASP A 141 -7.00 2.23 -13.48
C ASP A 141 -7.98 1.03 -13.46
N GLU A 142 -7.58 -0.16 -12.99
CA GLU A 142 -8.46 -1.34 -12.93
C GLU A 142 -9.47 -1.26 -11.77
N VAL A 143 -9.02 -0.83 -10.59
CA VAL A 143 -9.88 -0.61 -9.41
C VAL A 143 -10.93 0.46 -9.74
N TRP A 144 -10.50 1.53 -10.39
CA TRP A 144 -11.39 2.63 -10.76
C TRP A 144 -12.32 2.29 -11.93
N GLY A 145 -11.94 1.38 -12.82
CA GLY A 145 -12.81 0.83 -13.86
C GLY A 145 -14.00 0.06 -13.29
N MET A 146 -13.82 -0.65 -12.18
CA MET A 146 -14.89 -1.37 -11.50
C MET A 146 -15.85 -0.45 -10.75
N LEU A 147 -15.32 0.59 -10.08
CA LEU A 147 -16.16 1.62 -9.46
C LEU A 147 -16.88 2.51 -10.49
N GLY A 148 -16.32 2.66 -11.70
CA GLY A 148 -17.02 3.28 -12.83
C GLY A 148 -18.24 2.49 -13.30
N ALA A 149 -18.24 1.16 -13.11
CA ALA A 149 -19.38 0.30 -13.46
C ALA A 149 -20.59 0.49 -12.52
N TRP A 150 -20.40 1.05 -11.31
CA TRP A 150 -21.50 1.50 -10.45
C TRP A 150 -22.29 2.68 -11.04
N ARG A 151 -21.76 3.35 -12.08
CA ARG A 151 -22.45 4.41 -12.84
C ARG A 151 -23.26 3.90 -14.04
N LYS A 152 -23.68 2.63 -14.07
CA LYS A 152 -24.85 2.28 -14.90
C LYS A 152 -26.09 2.33 -14.03
N PRO A 153 -26.78 3.48 -13.95
CA PRO A 153 -28.14 3.44 -13.47
C PRO A 153 -28.91 2.55 -14.44
N ASN A 154 -29.39 1.39 -13.98
CA ASN A 154 -30.47 0.65 -14.63
C ASN A 154 -31.79 1.43 -14.50
N HIS A 155 -31.77 2.73 -14.84
CA HIS A 155 -32.95 3.56 -15.06
C HIS A 155 -33.10 3.76 -16.57
N GLU A 156 -33.38 2.67 -17.28
CA GLU A 156 -34.32 2.79 -18.39
C GLU A 156 -35.69 3.02 -17.75
N VAL A 157 -36.17 4.26 -17.74
CA VAL A 157 -37.59 4.69 -17.90
C VAL A 157 -37.66 6.20 -17.60
N GLY A 158 -38.04 6.98 -18.62
CA GLY A 158 -38.48 8.38 -18.55
C GLY A 158 -37.32 9.39 -18.49
N SER A 159 -36.89 10.02 -19.59
CA SER A 159 -37.64 11.07 -20.29
C SER A 159 -38.54 11.83 -19.31
N ASP A 160 -38.10 12.99 -18.85
CA ASP A 160 -38.90 14.23 -18.87
C ASP A 160 -38.16 15.40 -18.17
N GLY A 161 -37.71 16.35 -19.00
CA GLY A 161 -37.74 17.79 -18.77
C GLY A 161 -37.38 18.38 -17.40
N TRP A 162 -36.11 18.66 -17.16
CA TRP A 162 -35.70 19.66 -16.17
C TRP A 162 -35.68 21.05 -16.79
N GLY A 163 -36.83 21.71 -16.78
CA GLY A 163 -37.01 23.04 -17.35
C GLY A 163 -38.31 23.71 -16.97
N ARG A 164 -38.62 23.81 -15.66
CA ARG A 164 -39.60 24.79 -15.18
C ARG A 164 -39.30 25.21 -13.74
N LYS A 165 -38.87 26.46 -13.60
CA LYS A 165 -39.01 27.24 -12.38
C LYS A 165 -40.49 27.58 -12.26
N ASP A 166 -41.12 27.21 -11.17
CA ASP A 166 -42.28 27.92 -10.65
C ASP A 166 -42.14 27.99 -9.12
N ASP A 167 -42.19 29.23 -8.64
CA ASP A 167 -42.44 29.61 -7.26
C ASP A 167 -43.65 28.87 -6.70
N VAL A 168 -43.64 28.54 -5.39
CA VAL A 168 -44.78 28.68 -4.47
C VAL A 168 -44.40 28.18 -3.07
N SER A 169 -44.42 29.15 -2.16
CA SER A 169 -44.93 29.16 -0.77
C SER A 169 -44.65 28.01 0.21
N VAL A 170 -43.98 28.40 1.29
CA VAL A 170 -44.04 27.84 2.65
C VAL A 170 -45.49 27.61 3.11
N PRO A 171 -45.78 26.51 3.84
CA PRO A 171 -46.07 26.69 5.27
C PRO A 171 -45.44 25.60 6.18
N LYS A 172 -44.66 26.09 7.14
CA LYS A 172 -44.65 25.76 8.58
C LYS A 172 -45.51 24.56 9.03
N ALA A 173 -44.88 23.50 9.57
CA ALA A 173 -44.99 23.07 10.97
C ALA A 173 -44.55 21.60 11.22
N ALA A 174 -44.06 21.38 12.44
CA ALA A 174 -44.11 20.14 13.22
C ALA A 174 -43.08 19.03 12.93
N GLY A 175 -41.92 19.14 13.61
CA GLY A 175 -41.55 18.24 14.70
C GLY A 175 -41.26 16.77 14.38
N THR A 176 -39.99 16.38 14.54
CA THR A 176 -39.60 15.35 15.51
C THR A 176 -38.10 15.44 15.74
N ASP A 177 -37.74 15.80 16.97
CA ASP A 177 -36.40 15.64 17.53
C ASP A 177 -36.01 14.16 17.47
N LEU A 178 -34.96 13.86 16.72
CA LEU A 178 -34.11 12.70 16.96
C LEU A 178 -32.69 13.22 17.12
N THR A 179 -32.42 13.68 18.34
CA THR A 179 -31.07 13.86 18.88
C THR A 179 -30.37 12.50 18.84
N SER A 180 -29.67 12.23 17.74
CA SER A 180 -28.68 11.17 17.67
C SER A 180 -27.43 11.67 18.38
N ASP A 181 -27.42 11.54 19.71
CA ASP A 181 -26.24 11.63 20.57
C ASP A 181 -25.30 10.45 20.23
N ASN A 182 -24.67 10.51 19.05
CA ASN A 182 -23.48 9.75 18.79
C ASN A 182 -22.32 10.54 19.40
N GLN A 183 -22.11 10.27 20.70
CA GLN A 183 -20.88 10.61 21.39
C GLN A 183 -19.70 10.21 20.52
N ASP A 184 -18.95 11.23 20.12
CA ASP A 184 -17.62 11.20 19.56
C ASP A 184 -16.70 10.41 20.50
N LYS A 185 -16.76 9.07 20.39
CA LYS A 185 -15.77 8.17 20.96
C LYS A 185 -14.55 8.35 20.10
N GLY A 186 -13.66 9.21 20.60
CA GLY A 186 -12.47 9.66 19.92
C GLY A 186 -11.69 8.54 19.23
N TRP A 187 -10.99 8.97 18.18
CA TRP A 187 -10.05 8.26 17.33
C TRP A 187 -8.83 7.66 18.06
N GLY A 188 -8.99 7.20 19.29
CA GLY A 188 -8.00 6.44 20.03
C GLY A 188 -7.97 5.00 19.54
N ILE A 189 -7.53 4.79 18.29
CA ILE A 189 -7.02 3.48 17.88
C ILE A 189 -5.72 3.29 18.67
N VAL A 190 -5.80 2.56 19.78
CA VAL A 190 -4.62 2.03 20.47
C VAL A 190 -4.13 0.89 19.61
N GLU A 191 -3.31 1.20 18.61
CA GLU A 191 -2.68 0.19 17.79
C GLU A 191 -1.58 -0.50 18.60
N GLU A 192 -1.65 -1.83 18.68
CA GLU A 192 -0.74 -2.69 19.43
C GLU A 192 0.72 -2.60 18.93
N TRP A 193 0.94 -2.05 17.73
CA TRP A 193 2.27 -1.80 17.16
C TRP A 193 2.89 -0.46 17.58
N ALA A 194 2.13 0.49 18.12
CA ALA A 194 2.60 1.85 18.38
C ALA A 194 3.47 2.00 19.65
N VAL A 195 3.58 0.97 20.48
CA VAL A 195 4.58 0.93 21.57
C VAL A 195 5.05 -0.50 21.74
N SER A 196 6.19 -0.85 21.14
CA SER A 196 6.91 -2.04 21.59
C SER A 196 7.25 -1.83 23.07
N PRO A 197 6.80 -2.69 24.01
CA PRO A 197 7.29 -2.66 25.37
C PRO A 197 8.76 -3.07 25.30
N THR A 198 9.64 -2.08 25.17
CA THR A 198 11.07 -2.29 25.31
C THR A 198 11.29 -2.73 26.74
N ASN A 199 11.46 -4.04 26.89
CA ASN A 199 11.79 -4.72 28.11
C ASN A 199 13.27 -4.42 28.43
N SER A 200 13.58 -3.14 28.61
CA SER A 200 14.89 -2.61 28.96
C SER A 200 15.09 -2.84 30.45
N SER A 201 15.36 -4.10 30.78
CA SER A 201 15.87 -4.54 32.07
C SER A 201 17.31 -4.05 32.24
N SER A 202 17.51 -2.74 32.43
CA SER A 202 18.84 -2.19 32.65
C SER A 202 18.81 -0.87 33.42
N SER A 203 19.15 -1.02 34.70
CA SER A 203 19.67 -0.03 35.64
C SER A 203 18.66 0.89 36.34
N ASN A 204 18.57 0.65 37.65
CA ASN A 204 17.91 1.47 38.65
C ASN A 204 18.63 2.81 38.84
N GLN A 205 18.49 3.74 37.91
CA GLN A 205 18.77 5.15 38.18
C GLN A 205 17.48 5.94 38.01
N ARG A 206 16.55 5.69 38.94
CA ARG A 206 15.39 6.55 39.21
C ARG A 206 15.90 7.92 39.67
N GLN A 207 16.28 8.77 38.72
CA GLN A 207 16.09 10.19 38.91
C GLN A 207 14.60 10.44 38.84
N ASN A 208 14.07 10.84 39.98
CA ASN A 208 12.70 11.23 40.23
C ASN A 208 12.41 12.57 39.54
N SER A 209 12.63 12.66 38.24
CA SER A 209 12.17 13.76 37.40
C SER A 209 10.70 13.48 37.15
N GLY A 210 9.84 14.02 38.02
CA GLY A 210 8.39 14.01 37.85
C GLY A 210 7.94 14.87 36.66
N GLY A 211 8.58 14.70 35.51
CA GLY A 211 8.22 15.34 34.25
C GLY A 211 6.97 14.67 33.72
N THR A 212 5.90 15.44 33.63
CA THR A 212 4.55 15.02 33.25
C THR A 212 4.48 14.41 31.84
N HIS A 213 5.52 14.56 31.00
CA HIS A 213 5.48 14.25 29.57
C HIS A 213 6.80 13.63 29.02
N PRO A 214 7.04 12.32 29.24
CA PRO A 214 8.28 11.64 28.78
C PRO A 214 8.51 11.72 27.28
N PHE A 215 7.43 11.72 26.49
CA PHE A 215 7.46 11.87 25.03
C PHE A 215 8.16 13.16 24.56
N VAL A 216 7.99 14.27 25.28
CA VAL A 216 8.60 15.56 24.88
C VAL A 216 10.12 15.50 25.04
N ASP A 217 10.60 14.80 26.07
CA ASP A 217 12.03 14.61 26.31
C ASP A 217 12.65 13.66 25.29
N ASP A 218 11.93 12.61 24.88
CA ASP A 218 12.39 11.69 23.83
C ASP A 218 12.56 12.41 22.48
N ILE A 219 11.59 13.25 22.07
CA ILE A 219 11.72 14.06 20.85
C ILE A 219 12.86 15.07 20.98
N ALA A 220 12.96 15.76 22.12
CA ALA A 220 14.03 16.72 22.33
C ALA A 220 15.41 16.06 22.23
N LEU A 221 15.55 14.83 22.74
CA LEU A 221 16.78 14.04 22.62
C LEU A 221 17.05 13.62 21.17
N GLN A 222 16.03 13.14 20.46
CA GLN A 222 16.13 12.72 19.07
C GLN A 222 16.52 13.88 18.14
N GLU A 223 16.01 15.08 18.38
CA GLU A 223 16.33 16.28 17.59
C GLU A 223 17.61 17.00 18.03
N ALA A 224 18.34 16.46 19.03
CA ALA A 224 19.48 17.12 19.68
C ALA A 224 19.15 18.58 20.09
N ALA A 225 17.94 18.79 20.61
CA ALA A 225 17.44 20.10 21.00
C ALA A 225 18.23 20.64 22.21
N ASP A 226 18.52 21.94 22.20
CA ASP A 226 19.08 22.62 23.37
C ASP A 226 18.05 22.75 24.50
N GLU A 227 18.54 23.09 25.70
CA GLU A 227 17.70 23.20 26.90
C GLU A 227 16.59 24.26 26.76
N ASP A 228 16.83 25.30 25.96
CA ASP A 228 15.84 26.33 25.67
C ASP A 228 14.73 25.82 24.74
N ARG A 229 15.08 25.09 23.69
CA ARG A 229 14.12 24.45 22.77
C ARG A 229 13.32 23.39 23.50
N ARG A 230 13.96 22.57 24.33
CA ARG A 230 13.26 21.58 25.18
C ARG A 230 12.23 22.25 26.09
N ARG A 231 12.59 23.35 26.76
CA ARG A 231 11.65 24.14 27.57
C ARG A 231 10.49 24.71 26.75
N ARG A 232 10.74 25.19 25.53
CA ARG A 232 9.67 25.67 24.63
C ARG A 232 8.73 24.53 24.20
N MET A 233 9.24 23.33 23.96
CA MET A 233 8.42 22.16 23.63
C MET A 233 7.51 21.76 24.78
N HIS A 234 8.05 21.68 26.02
CA HIS A 234 7.25 21.43 27.22
C HIS A 234 6.19 22.51 27.42
N HIS A 235 6.57 23.79 27.32
CA HIS A 235 5.62 24.89 27.42
C HIS A 235 4.50 24.80 26.38
N PHE A 236 4.84 24.51 25.12
CA PHE A 236 3.84 24.34 24.07
C PHE A 236 2.90 23.16 24.35
N PHE A 237 3.43 22.08 24.93
CA PHE A 237 2.63 20.91 25.29
C PHE A 237 1.64 21.21 26.42
N GLU A 238 2.04 22.00 27.41
CA GLU A 238 1.19 22.39 28.55
C GLU A 238 0.14 23.46 28.23
N MET A 239 0.25 24.15 27.09
CA MET A 239 -0.73 25.16 26.69
C MET A 239 -2.15 24.57 26.50
N PRO A 240 -3.22 25.32 26.82
CA PRO A 240 -4.57 24.98 26.41
C PRO A 240 -4.70 24.83 24.88
N THR A 241 -5.60 23.97 24.43
CA THR A 241 -5.77 23.65 23.00
C THR A 241 -6.02 24.90 22.15
N GLU A 242 -6.86 25.83 22.63
CA GLU A 242 -7.17 27.07 21.91
C GLU A 242 -5.92 27.93 21.70
N GLN A 243 -5.02 27.98 22.69
CA GLN A 243 -3.76 28.72 22.60
C GLN A 243 -2.78 28.03 21.63
N LYS A 244 -2.72 26.69 21.63
CA LYS A 244 -1.91 25.96 20.64
C LYS A 244 -2.35 26.28 19.22
N VAL A 245 -3.67 26.29 18.96
CA VAL A 245 -4.23 26.64 17.64
C VAL A 245 -3.83 28.06 17.23
N LEU A 246 -3.99 29.04 18.12
CA LEU A 246 -3.57 30.43 17.84
C LEU A 246 -2.07 30.53 17.54
N LYS A 247 -1.23 29.79 18.27
CA LYS A 247 0.21 29.77 18.06
C LYS A 247 0.60 29.16 16.71
N ILE A 248 -0.06 28.07 16.32
CA ILE A 248 0.14 27.46 14.99
C ILE A 248 -0.26 28.44 13.89
N GLN A 249 -1.42 29.11 14.01
CA GLN A 249 -1.87 30.12 13.05
C GLN A 249 -0.94 31.32 12.95
N GLU A 250 -0.35 31.77 14.07
CA GLU A 250 0.68 32.80 14.08
C GLU A 250 1.93 32.35 13.31
N MET A 251 2.40 31.12 13.55
CA MET A 251 3.57 30.56 12.88
C MET A 251 3.37 30.42 11.37
N ILE A 252 2.20 29.94 10.94
CA ILE A 252 1.85 29.85 9.52
C ILE A 252 1.87 31.24 8.86
N ARG A 253 1.25 32.24 9.50
CA ARG A 253 1.27 33.63 9.00
C ARG A 253 2.69 34.17 8.89
N TYR A 254 3.53 33.90 9.89
CA TYR A 254 4.93 34.32 9.89
C TYR A 254 5.72 33.71 8.71
N LEU A 255 5.57 32.40 8.48
CA LEU A 255 6.22 31.70 7.36
C LEU A 255 5.75 32.20 6.00
N HIS A 256 4.46 32.52 5.85
CA HIS A 256 3.95 33.14 4.61
C HIS A 256 4.50 34.54 4.37
N ALA A 257 4.76 35.31 5.43
CA ALA A 257 5.32 36.65 5.32
C ALA A 257 6.84 36.66 5.02
N HIS A 258 7.55 35.56 5.34
CA HIS A 258 8.99 35.42 5.17
C HIS A 258 9.34 34.13 4.41
N PRO A 259 9.11 34.08 3.08
CA PRO A 259 9.55 32.96 2.27
C PRO A 259 11.09 32.84 2.33
N ALA A 260 11.56 31.62 2.52
CA ALA A 260 12.99 31.28 2.57
C ALA A 260 13.69 31.43 1.20
#